data_AF-A0A9W6X0B9-F1
#
_entry.id   AF-A0A9W6X0B9-F1
#
_cell.length_a   1.000
_cell.length_b   1.000
_cell.length_c   1.000
_cell.angle_alpha   90.00
_cell.angle_beta   90.00
_cell.angle_gamma   90.00
#
_symmetry.space_group_name_H-M   'P 1'
#
loop_
_entity.id
_entity.type
_entity.pdbx_description
1 polymer ?
#
loop_
_entity_poly.entity_id
_entity_poly.type
_entity_poly.pdbx_seq_one_letter_code
_entity_poly.pdbx_strand_id
1 'polypeptide(L)'
;MSRLKPAREGNRRSTTKLVDGLGEDDRFDFDEELLLEDSWEPEAGDDEYVVEAIFDDRWPISTGTERNQREFCVKWRATMTQLGTSGRMQTTI
;
A
#
# COMPACT_ATOMS: atom_id res chain seq x y z
N MET A 1 -34.91 35.93 5.38
CA MET A 1 -35.10 35.27 4.07
C MET A 1 -33.74 35.13 3.39
N SER A 2 -33.23 33.93 3.21
CA SER A 2 -32.33 33.61 2.08
C SER A 2 -32.31 32.10 1.87
N ARG A 3 -32.73 31.69 0.67
CA ARG A 3 -32.87 30.30 0.22
C ARG A 3 -31.57 29.88 -0.44
N LEU A 4 -31.07 28.70 -0.08
CA LEU A 4 -29.88 28.10 -0.69
C LEU A 4 -30.15 27.77 -2.16
N LYS A 5 -29.12 27.92 -3.00
CA LYS A 5 -29.21 27.60 -4.43
C LYS A 5 -29.26 26.08 -4.62
N PRO A 6 -30.12 25.56 -5.51
CA PRO A 6 -30.13 24.13 -5.79
C PRO A 6 -28.80 23.73 -6.45
N ALA A 7 -28.17 22.70 -5.90
CA ALA A 7 -26.98 22.10 -6.49
C ALA A 7 -27.34 21.57 -7.89
N ARG A 8 -26.52 21.94 -8.89
CA ARG A 8 -26.59 21.40 -10.25
C ARG A 8 -26.65 19.89 -10.15
N GLU A 9 -27.66 19.27 -10.76
CA GLU A 9 -27.85 17.84 -10.76
C GLU A 9 -26.54 17.18 -11.20
N GLY A 10 -25.91 16.46 -10.26
CA GLY A 10 -24.66 15.78 -10.49
C GLY A 10 -24.82 14.85 -11.69
N ASN A 11 -23.77 14.76 -12.51
CA ASN A 11 -23.75 13.87 -13.67
C ASN A 11 -24.34 12.52 -13.27
N ARG A 12 -25.50 12.16 -13.84
CA ARG A 12 -26.15 10.87 -13.56
C ARG A 12 -25.10 9.79 -13.74
N ARG A 13 -24.99 8.88 -12.77
CA ARG A 13 -24.14 7.68 -12.92
C ARG A 13 -24.41 7.06 -14.29
N SER A 14 -23.36 6.91 -15.09
CA SER A 14 -23.45 6.25 -16.39
C SER A 14 -24.03 4.86 -16.18
N THR A 15 -25.26 4.62 -16.64
CA THR A 15 -25.92 3.30 -16.55
C THR A 15 -25.54 2.41 -17.73
N THR A 16 -24.38 2.65 -18.34
CA THR A 16 -23.83 1.82 -19.41
C THR A 16 -23.77 0.38 -18.90
N LYS A 17 -24.66 -0.45 -19.44
CA LYS A 17 -24.63 -1.88 -19.18
C LYS A 17 -23.33 -2.42 -19.74
N LEU A 18 -22.59 -3.15 -18.90
CA LEU A 18 -21.46 -3.93 -19.37
C LEU A 18 -21.99 -4.88 -20.44
N VAL A 19 -21.36 -4.87 -21.61
CA VAL A 19 -21.67 -5.81 -22.68
C VAL A 19 -21.33 -7.20 -22.17
N ASP A 20 -22.33 -8.08 -22.05
CA ASP A 20 -22.21 -9.49 -21.64
C ASP A 20 -21.46 -10.37 -22.69
N GLY A 21 -20.79 -9.75 -23.66
CA GLY A 21 -20.27 -10.40 -24.86
C GLY A 21 -18.90 -9.90 -25.26
N LEU A 22 -17.98 -9.73 -24.31
CA LEU A 22 -16.57 -9.78 -24.65
C LEU A 22 -16.27 -11.26 -24.96
N GLY A 23 -15.97 -11.55 -26.23
CA GLY A 23 -15.53 -12.88 -26.63
C GLY A 23 -14.28 -13.28 -25.87
N GLU A 24 -13.92 -14.56 -25.90
CA GLU A 24 -12.71 -15.04 -25.22
C GLU A 24 -11.44 -14.29 -25.64
N ASP A 25 -11.46 -13.77 -26.87
CA ASP A 25 -10.45 -12.95 -27.56
C ASP A 25 -10.48 -11.44 -27.15
N ASP A 26 -11.61 -10.95 -26.62
CA ASP A 26 -11.75 -9.59 -26.07
C ASP A 26 -11.50 -9.56 -24.55
N ARG A 27 -11.37 -10.73 -23.91
CA ARG A 27 -10.93 -10.81 -22.52
C ARG A 27 -9.43 -10.54 -22.56
N PHE A 28 -9.01 -9.50 -21.84
CA PHE A 28 -7.59 -9.25 -21.56
C PHE A 28 -7.03 -10.53 -20.92
N ASP A 29 -6.35 -11.33 -21.73
CA ASP A 29 -5.55 -12.43 -21.27
C ASP A 29 -4.42 -11.81 -20.48
N PHE A 30 -4.48 -11.96 -19.17
CA PHE A 30 -3.31 -11.73 -18.36
C PHE A 30 -2.33 -12.84 -18.77
N ASP A 31 -1.54 -12.58 -19.81
CA ASP A 31 -0.46 -13.44 -20.23
C ASP A 31 0.45 -13.60 -19.02
N GLU A 32 0.36 -14.77 -18.37
CA GLU A 32 1.20 -15.14 -17.25
C GLU A 32 2.69 -15.11 -17.64
N GLU A 33 3.01 -15.16 -18.94
CA GLU A 33 4.36 -14.95 -19.49
C GLU A 33 4.90 -13.50 -19.35
N LEU A 34 4.04 -12.50 -19.12
CA LEU A 34 4.44 -11.11 -18.85
C LEU A 34 4.58 -10.80 -17.37
N LEU A 35 4.05 -11.66 -16.51
CA LEU A 35 4.45 -11.67 -15.12
C LEU A 35 5.85 -12.27 -15.12
N LEU A 36 6.87 -11.39 -15.12
CA LEU A 36 8.22 -11.80 -14.78
C LEU A 36 8.11 -12.79 -13.61
N GLU A 37 8.85 -13.89 -13.68
CA GLU A 37 9.09 -14.77 -12.54
C GLU A 37 9.86 -13.94 -11.52
N ASP A 38 9.13 -13.02 -10.89
CA ASP A 38 9.61 -12.05 -9.95
C ASP A 38 9.88 -12.91 -8.73
N SER A 39 11.12 -13.41 -8.68
CA SER A 39 11.63 -14.13 -7.53
C SER A 39 11.72 -13.10 -6.42
N TRP A 40 10.60 -12.90 -5.71
CA TRP A 40 10.46 -12.05 -4.53
C TRP A 40 11.23 -12.57 -3.32
N GLU A 41 12.30 -13.32 -3.55
CA GLU A 41 13.14 -13.84 -2.49
C GLU A 41 14.09 -12.71 -2.09
N PRO A 42 13.87 -12.05 -0.94
CA PRO A 42 14.80 -11.03 -0.48
C PRO A 42 16.15 -11.71 -0.27
N GLU A 43 17.23 -11.05 -0.72
CA GLU A 43 18.57 -11.48 -0.36
C GLU A 43 18.66 -11.44 1.18
N ALA A 44 18.75 -12.60 1.82
CA ALA A 44 18.88 -12.70 3.27
C ALA A 44 20.27 -12.18 3.68
N GLY A 45 20.38 -10.86 3.79
CA GLY A 45 21.57 -10.16 4.24
C GLY A 45 21.68 -10.11 5.77
N ASP A 46 22.87 -9.73 6.26
CA ASP A 46 23.15 -9.51 7.68
C ASP A 46 22.35 -8.34 8.31
N ASP A 47 21.46 -7.69 7.54
CA ASP A 47 20.57 -6.61 7.93
C ASP A 47 19.15 -7.07 8.34
N GLU A 48 18.94 -8.38 8.54
CA GLU A 48 17.68 -8.89 9.11
C GLU A 48 17.56 -8.56 10.61
N TYR A 49 16.60 -7.70 10.97
CA TYR A 49 16.29 -7.37 12.36
C TYR A 49 14.95 -7.96 12.80
N VAL A 50 14.98 -8.73 13.89
CA VAL A 50 13.75 -9.28 14.50
C VAL A 50 13.12 -8.25 15.43
N VAL A 51 11.88 -7.86 15.15
CA VAL A 51 11.08 -7.03 16.06
C VAL A 51 10.70 -7.84 17.30
N GLU A 52 11.08 -7.34 18.48
CA GLU A 52 10.72 -7.94 19.77
C GLU A 52 9.31 -7.52 20.22
N ALA A 53 8.97 -6.24 20.03
CA ALA A 53 7.68 -5.67 20.43
C ALA A 53 7.36 -4.41 19.61
N ILE A 54 6.07 -4.08 19.46
CA ILE A 54 5.61 -2.82 18.87
C ILE A 54 5.02 -1.98 20.02
N PHE A 55 5.52 -0.76 20.19
CA PHE A 55 5.10 0.16 21.24
C PHE A 55 4.07 1.17 20.79
N ASP A 56 4.16 1.60 19.54
CA ASP A 56 3.26 2.62 18.99
C ASP A 56 2.96 2.28 17.53
N ASP A 57 1.74 2.61 17.14
CA ASP A 57 1.21 2.49 15.79
C ASP A 57 0.63 3.85 15.43
N ARG A 58 1.08 4.41 14.31
CA ARG A 58 0.63 5.72 13.87
C ARG A 58 0.29 5.69 12.39
N TRP A 59 -0.85 6.28 12.06
CA TRP A 59 -1.22 6.56 10.69
C TRP A 59 -0.99 8.05 10.40
N PRO A 60 0.15 8.43 9.79
CA PRO A 60 0.39 9.81 9.43
C PRO A 60 -0.65 10.28 8.41
N ILE A 61 -1.08 11.52 8.58
CA ILE A 61 -1.88 12.22 7.58
C ILE A 61 -0.88 12.88 6.63
N SER A 62 -0.75 12.34 5.41
CA SER A 62 0.04 12.94 4.35
C SER A 62 -0.63 14.23 3.88
N THR A 63 0.20 15.24 3.67
CA THR A 63 -0.17 16.52 3.05
C THR A 63 0.14 16.54 1.55
N GLY A 64 0.69 15.44 1.00
CA GLY A 64 1.06 15.28 -0.40
C GLY A 64 0.18 14.27 -1.16
N THR A 65 0.60 13.92 -2.38
CA THR A 65 -0.08 12.92 -3.23
C THR A 65 0.40 11.48 -2.99
N GLU A 66 1.42 11.30 -2.15
CA GLU A 66 1.95 10.00 -1.78
C GLU A 66 0.97 9.22 -0.90
N ARG A 67 0.99 7.89 -1.00
CA ARG A 67 0.16 7.04 -0.15
C ARG A 67 0.57 7.23 1.31
N ASN A 68 -0.43 7.30 2.20
CA ASN A 68 -0.17 7.30 3.63
C ASN A 68 0.41 5.93 4.03
N GLN A 69 1.67 5.93 4.46
CA GLN A 69 2.32 4.75 5.03
C GLN A 69 2.11 4.70 6.54
N ARG A 70 1.82 3.52 7.08
CA ARG A 70 1.69 3.31 8.53
C ARG A 70 3.07 3.33 9.18
N GLU A 71 3.24 4.11 10.25
CA GLU A 71 4.48 4.19 11.02
C GLU A 71 4.37 3.38 12.30
N PHE A 72 5.43 2.65 12.67
CA PHE A 72 5.50 1.88 13.91
C PHE A 72 6.71 2.28 14.74
N CYS A 73 6.54 2.39 16.06
CA CYS A 73 7.67 2.41 16.99
C CYS A 73 7.88 1.00 17.53
N VAL A 74 9.06 0.43 17.31
CA VAL A 74 9.35 -0.97 17.64
C VAL A 74 10.55 -1.10 18.57
N LYS A 75 10.54 -2.15 19.38
CA LYS A 75 11.72 -2.67 20.07
C LYS A 75 12.36 -3.72 19.19
N TRP A 76 13.66 -3.58 18.92
CA TRP A 76 14.44 -4.59 18.22
C TRP A 76 14.98 -5.62 19.20
N ARG A 77 14.98 -6.90 18.81
CA ARG A 77 15.82 -7.88 19.48
C ARG A 77 17.27 -7.61 19.09
N ALA A 78 18.11 -7.30 20.07
CA ALA A 78 19.54 -7.34 19.85
C ALA A 78 19.97 -8.80 19.68
N THR A 79 20.43 -9.15 18.48
CA THR A 79 21.22 -10.36 18.28
C THR A 79 22.64 -10.07 18.78
N MET A 80 23.34 -11.10 19.27
CA MET A 80 24.67 -11.02 19.91
C MET A 80 25.72 -10.22 19.10
N THR A 81 25.49 -10.02 17.80
CA THR A 81 26.36 -9.31 16.86
C THR A 81 26.31 -7.78 17.00
N GLN A 82 25.26 -7.17 17.58
CA GLN A 82 25.13 -5.71 17.68
C GLN A 82 24.80 -5.24 19.10
N LEU A 83 25.86 -5.07 19.90
CA LEU A 83 25.82 -4.24 21.10
C LEU A 83 25.71 -2.76 20.69
N GLY A 84 24.46 -2.27 20.59
CA GLY A 84 24.14 -0.86 20.80
C GLY A 84 23.90 -0.04 19.54
N THR A 85 22.72 -0.17 18.93
CA THR A 85 22.17 0.86 18.03
C THR A 85 20.66 0.94 18.20
N SER A 86 20.18 2.05 18.77
CA SER A 86 18.77 2.45 18.71
C SER A 86 18.62 3.44 17.55
N GLY A 87 17.94 3.05 16.48
CA GLY A 87 17.71 3.88 15.30
C GLY A 87 16.23 3.84 14.85
N ARG A 88 15.72 4.98 14.36
CA ARG A 88 14.39 5.09 13.75
C ARG A 88 14.52 4.69 12.27
N MET A 89 13.88 3.60 11.87
CA MET A 89 13.74 3.20 10.46
C MET A 89 12.29 3.41 10.02
N GLN A 90 12.10 4.02 8.85
CA GLN A 90 10.83 3.99 8.13
C GLN A 90 10.90 2.80 7.17
N THR A 91 10.11 1.77 7.42
CA THR A 91 9.95 0.66 6.45
C THR A 91 8.64 0.86 5.70
N THR A 92 8.71 0.81 4.38
CA THR A 92 7.55 0.76 3.48
C THR A 92 7.32 -0.71 3.16
N ILE A 93 6.18 -1.24 3.56
CA ILE A 93 5.69 -2.58 3.19
C ILE A 93 4.92 -2.54 1.87
#